data_AF-R7MXG6-F1
#
_entry.id   AF-R7MXG6-F1
#
_cell.length_a   1.000
_cell.length_b   1.000
_cell.length_c   1.000
_cell.angle_alpha   90.00
_cell.angle_beta   90.00
_cell.angle_gamma   90.00
#
_symmetry.space_group_name_H-M   'P 1'
#
loop_
_entity.id
_entity.type
_entity.pdbx_description
1 polymer ?
#
loop_
_entity_poly.entity_id
_entity_poly.type
_entity_poly.pdbx_seq_one_letter_code
_entity_poly.pdbx_strand_id
1 'polypeptide(L)' 'MTPEEMERCLRHADLPVIVRVQYNAVVLSLRTLGDDELQDASRIVREALGV' A
#
# COMPACT_ATOMS: atom_id res chain seq x y z
N MET A 1 -3.29 -9.17 10.37
CA MET A 1 -2.79 -7.80 10.13
C MET A 1 -4.00 -6.87 10.13
N THR A 2 -4.02 -5.87 11.02
CA THR A 2 -5.04 -4.81 10.98
C THR A 2 -4.75 -3.82 9.84
N PRO A 3 -5.72 -3.01 9.38
CA PRO A 3 -5.46 -1.98 8.37
C PRO A 3 -4.33 -1.00 8.76
N GLU A 4 -4.20 -0.67 10.03
CA GLU A 4 -3.14 0.20 10.56
C GLU A 4 -1.77 -0.48 10.55
N GLU A 5 -1.72 -1.79 10.86
CA GLU A 5 -0.49 -2.58 10.73
C GLU A 5 -0.06 -2.70 9.27
N MET A 6 -1.02 -2.88 8.35
CA MET A 6 -0.76 -2.95 6.92
C MET A 6 -0.27 -1.61 6.38
N GLU A 7 -0.94 -0.52 6.74
CA GLU A 7 -0.50 0.84 6.39
C GLU A 7 0.93 1.10 6.90
N ARG A 8 1.23 0.73 8.15
CA ARG A 8 2.57 0.88 8.70
C ARG A 8 3.59 0.03 7.94
N CYS A 9 3.25 -1.22 7.58
CA CYS A 9 4.12 -2.08 6.81
C CYS A 9 4.44 -1.47 5.43
N LEU A 10 3.41 -1.04 4.70
CA LEU A 10 3.55 -0.41 3.38
C LEU A 10 4.37 0.88 3.42
N ARG A 11 4.22 1.68 4.48
CA ARG A 11 5.00 2.91 4.68
C ARG A 11 6.50 2.66 4.90
N HIS A 12 6.88 1.50 5.44
CA HIS A 12 8.27 1.16 5.75
C HIS A 12 8.86 0.09 4.81
N ALA A 13 8.18 -0.22 3.71
CA ALA A 13 8.74 -1.07 2.66
C ALA A 13 9.92 -0.37 1.96
N ASP A 14 10.75 -1.16 1.25
CA ASP A 14 11.91 -0.65 0.50
C ASP A 14 11.54 0.47 -0.49
N LEU A 15 10.34 0.37 -1.08
CA LEU A 15 9.67 1.48 -1.74
C LEU A 15 8.40 1.83 -0.93
N PRO A 16 8.37 2.96 -0.22
CA PRO A 16 7.22 3.34 0.61
C PRO A 16 5.94 3.56 -0.20
N VAL A 17 4.86 2.88 0.17
CA VAL A 17 3.53 3.09 -0.42
C VAL A 17 2.64 3.78 0.62
N ILE A 18 2.29 5.04 0.34
CA ILE A 18 1.45 5.84 1.25
C ILE A 18 -0.02 5.61 0.91
N VAL A 19 -0.74 5.09 1.89
CA VAL A 19 -2.15 4.71 1.77
C VAL A 19 -2.98 5.35 2.88
N ARG A 20 -4.29 5.32 2.73
CA ARG A 20 -5.23 5.78 3.76
C ARG A 20 -5.87 4.58 4.42
N VAL A 21 -6.00 4.62 5.74
CA VAL A 21 -6.93 3.73 6.45
C VAL A 21 -8.30 4.40 6.46
N GLN A 22 -9.31 3.70 5.96
CA GLN A 22 -10.71 4.12 6.03
C GLN A 22 -11.54 2.97 6.60
N TYR A 23 -12.13 3.20 7.77
CA TYR A 23 -12.85 2.16 8.52
C TYR A 23 -11.98 0.91 8.70
N ASN A 24 -12.31 -0.20 8.05
CA ASN A 24 -11.58 -1.46 8.14
C ASN A 24 -10.84 -1.82 6.83
N ALA A 25 -10.40 -0.81 6.06
CA ALA A 25 -9.76 -1.01 4.77
C ALA A 25 -8.56 -0.08 4.56
N VAL A 26 -7.57 -0.58 3.82
CA VAL A 26 -6.47 0.20 3.26
C VAL A 26 -6.85 0.64 1.85
N VAL A 27 -6.77 1.95 1.60
CA VAL A 27 -7.20 2.58 0.36
C VAL A 27 -6.02 3.30 -0.29
N LEU A 28 -5.71 2.93 -1.52
CA LEU A 28 -4.73 3.60 -2.37
C LEU A 28 -5.45 4.54 -3.34
N SER A 29 -5.01 5.80 -3.39
CA SER A 29 -5.63 6.83 -4.23
C SER A 29 -5.02 6.83 -5.62
N LEU A 30 -5.80 6.49 -6.65
CA LEU A 30 -5.35 6.58 -8.04
C LEU A 30 -5.03 8.00 -8.51
N ARG A 31 -5.61 9.03 -7.85
CA ARG A 31 -5.32 10.45 -8.18
C ARG A 31 -3.84 10.81 -7.99
N THR A 32 -3.15 10.11 -7.10
CA THR A 32 -1.78 10.43 -6.69
C THR A 32 -0.76 9.42 -7.19
N LEU A 33 -1.20 8.45 -8.00
CA LEU A 33 -0.33 7.46 -8.64
C LEU A 33 0.09 7.97 -10.02
N GLY A 34 1.39 7.88 -10.31
CA GLY A 34 1.91 7.97 -11.67
C GLY A 34 1.59 6.72 -12.49
N ASP A 35 1.72 6.84 -13.81
CA ASP A 35 1.32 5.79 -14.77
C ASP A 35 2.06 4.46 -14.55
N ASP A 36 3.33 4.51 -14.16
CA ASP A 36 4.17 3.33 -13.92
C ASP A 36 4.13 2.82 -12.47
N GLU A 37 3.65 3.65 -11.53
CA GLU A 37 3.70 3.35 -10.09
C GLU A 37 2.66 2.31 -9.65
N LEU A 38 1.62 2.08 -10.45
CA LEU A 38 0.57 1.12 -10.13
C LEU A 38 1.11 -0.32 -10.06
N GLN A 39 2.05 -0.66 -10.94
CA GLN A 39 2.67 -1.98 -10.97
C GLN A 39 3.55 -2.21 -9.74
N ASP A 40 4.37 -1.21 -9.39
CA ASP A 40 5.20 -1.24 -8.19
C ASP A 40 4.37 -1.31 -6.91
N ALA A 41 3.32 -0.49 -6.79
CA ALA A 41 2.42 -0.52 -5.65
C ALA A 41 1.73 -1.88 -5.51
N SER A 42 1.32 -2.52 -6.62
CA SER A 42 0.74 -3.86 -6.59
C SER A 42 1.75 -4.91 -6.11
N ARG A 43 3.01 -4.83 -6.57
CA ARG A 43 4.09 -5.73 -6.16
C ARG A 43 4.36 -5.61 -4.65
N ILE A 44 4.50 -4.40 -4.13
CA ILE A 44 4.79 -4.15 -2.71
C ILE A 44 3.64 -4.60 -1.82
N VAL A 45 2.39 -4.40 -2.26
CA VAL A 45 1.21 -4.91 -1.53
C VAL A 45 1.21 -6.43 -1.47
N ARG A 46 1.62 -7.12 -2.54
CA ARG A 46 1.74 -8.59 -2.54
C ARG A 46 2.84 -9.07 -1.59
N GLU A 47 4.00 -8.43 -1.64
CA GLU A 47 5.12 -8.70 -0.72
C GLU A 47 4.68 -8.51 0.75
N ALA A 48 3.96 -7.43 1.07
CA ALA A 48 3.43 -7.17 2.42
C ALA A 48 2.38 -8.19 2.88
N LEU A 49 1.63 -8.78 1.95
CA LEU A 49 0.63 -9.82 2.22
C LEU A 49 1.20 -11.25 2.18
N GLY A 50 2.45 -11.42 1.73
CA GLY A 50 3.11 -12.72 1.58
C GLY A 50 2.51 -13.60 0.47
N VAL A 51 2.03 -13.01 -0.62
CA VAL A 51 1.38 -13.70 -1.76
C VAL A 51 2.05 -13.46 -3.10
#